data_AF-A0A495Z8B3-F1
#
_entry.id   AF-A0A495Z8B3-F1
#
_cell.length_a   1.000
_cell.length_b   1.000
_cell.length_c   1.000
_cell.angle_alpha   90.00
_cell.angle_beta   90.00
_cell.angle_gamma   90.00
#
_symmetry.space_group_name_H-M   'P 1'
#
loop_
_entity.id
_entity.type
_entity.pdbx_description
1 polymer ?
#
loop_
_entity_poly.entity_id
_entity_poly.type
_entity_poly.pdbx_seq_one_letter_code
_entity_poly.pdbx_strand_id
1 'polypeptide(L)' 'MPSIMDTPANRAAMPDEDHNRWVVPADVAKVICFLTSDEATIINGAAIPVYGRA' A
#
# COMPACT_ATOMS: atom_id res chain seq x y z
N MET A 1 6.19 1.26 3.11
CA MET A 1 6.63 0.92 1.77
C MET A 1 5.74 -0.19 1.20
N PRO A 2 4.73 0.16 0.39
CA PRO A 2 3.93 -0.85 -0.30
C PRO A 2 4.74 -1.54 -1.41
N SER A 3 4.41 -2.79 -1.71
CA SER A 3 4.80 -3.43 -2.98
C SER A 3 3.98 -2.86 -4.15
N ILE A 4 3.93 -3.54 -5.30
CA ILE A 4 3.12 -3.08 -6.46
C ILE A 4 1.67 -2.89 -6.03
N MET A 5 1.16 -1.67 -6.19
CA MET A 5 -0.23 -1.33 -5.91
C MET A 5 -1.10 -1.59 -7.12
N ASP A 6 -2.33 -2.02 -6.85
CA ASP A 6 -3.36 -2.22 -7.85
C ASP A 6 -3.93 -0.88 -8.34
N THR A 7 -3.32 -0.34 -9.39
CA THR A 7 -3.73 0.91 -10.04
C THR A 7 -3.93 0.68 -11.54
N PRO A 8 -4.80 1.47 -12.20
CA PRO A 8 -5.00 1.34 -13.65
C PRO A 8 -3.70 1.52 -14.45
N ALA A 9 -2.82 2.42 -14.02
CA ALA A 9 -1.53 2.64 -14.66
C ALA A 9 -0.62 1.40 -14.56
N ASN A 10 -0.56 0.77 -13.38
CA ASN A 10 0.23 -0.45 -13.19
C ASN A 10 -0.33 -1.63 -13.98
N ARG A 11 -1.67 -1.79 -14.01
CA ARG A 11 -2.32 -2.83 -14.83
C ARG A 11 -2.07 -2.65 -16.33
N ALA A 12 -2.04 -1.41 -16.82
CA ALA A 12 -1.73 -1.13 -18.22
C ALA A 12 -0.25 -1.40 -18.55
N ALA A 13 0.66 -1.15 -17.61
CA ALA A 13 2.09 -1.39 -17.78
C ALA A 13 2.49 -2.87 -17.60
N MET A 14 1.73 -3.64 -16.84
CA MET A 14 2.02 -5.04 -16.50
C MET A 14 0.76 -5.92 -16.63
N PRO A 15 0.20 -6.07 -17.85
CA PRO A 15 -1.10 -6.72 -18.05
C PRO A 15 -1.12 -8.23 -17.75
N ASP A 16 0.03 -8.90 -17.85
CA ASP A 16 0.16 -10.35 -17.74
C ASP A 16 0.52 -10.84 -16.32
N GLU A 17 0.60 -9.93 -15.35
CA GLU A 17 0.94 -10.24 -13.95
C GLU A 17 -0.27 -10.77 -13.16
N ASP A 18 0.00 -11.53 -12.10
CA ASP A 18 -1.05 -11.93 -11.15
C ASP A 18 -1.42 -10.77 -10.22
N HIS A 19 -2.39 -9.98 -10.67
CA HIS A 19 -2.91 -8.83 -9.95
C HIS A 19 -3.50 -9.16 -8.57
N ASN A 20 -3.81 -10.43 -8.26
CA ASN A 20 -4.32 -10.81 -6.94
C ASN A 20 -3.26 -10.65 -5.84
N ARG A 21 -1.97 -10.65 -6.23
CA ARG A 21 -0.84 -10.48 -5.31
C ARG A 21 -0.51 -9.02 -5.03
N TRP A 22 -1.17 -8.08 -5.72
CA TRP A 22 -0.88 -6.66 -5.61
C TRP A 22 -1.57 -6.05 -4.39
N VAL A 23 -0.99 -4.95 -3.90
CA VAL A 23 -1.53 -4.22 -2.75
C VAL A 23 -2.76 -3.43 -3.19
N VAL A 24 -3.87 -3.63 -2.50
CA VAL A 24 -5.09 -2.85 -2.73
C VAL A 24 -4.87 -1.42 -2.21
N PRO A 25 -5.07 -0.37 -3.02
CA PRO A 25 -4.84 1.02 -2.59
C PRO A 25 -5.62 1.42 -1.33
N ALA A 26 -6.83 0.88 -1.15
CA ALA A 26 -7.66 1.11 0.03
C ALA A 26 -6.99 0.65 1.33
N ASP A 27 -6.16 -0.40 1.29
CA ASP A 27 -5.45 -0.87 2.49
C ASP A 27 -4.27 0.04 2.84
N VAL A 28 -3.58 0.60 1.83
CA VAL A 28 -2.56 1.64 2.06
C VAL A 28 -3.19 2.91 2.65
N ALA A 29 -4.37 3.30 2.16
CA ALA A 29 -5.09 4.46 2.68
C ALA A 29 -5.42 4.31 4.17
N LYS A 30 -5.80 3.11 4.63
CA LYS A 30 -6.04 2.85 6.07
C LYS A 30 -4.77 3.07 6.91
N VAL A 31 -3.62 2.62 6.42
CA VAL A 31 -2.33 2.85 7.09
C VAL A 31 -2.01 4.33 7.15
N ILE A 32 -2.23 5.07 6.06
CA ILE A 32 -2.04 6.52 6.02
C ILE A 32 -2.95 7.20 7.05
N CYS A 33 -4.24 6.87 7.07
CA CYS A 33 -5.19 7.42 8.04
C CYS A 33 -4.76 7.18 9.49
N PHE A 34 -4.26 5.98 9.81
CA PHE A 34 -3.69 5.68 11.12
C PHE A 34 -2.45 6.55 11.41
N LEU A 35 -1.52 6.68 10.47
CA LEU A 35 -0.31 7.48 10.69
C LEU A 35 -0.56 8.98 10.80
N THR A 36 -1.69 9.46 10.29
CA THR A 36 -2.14 10.86 10.45
C THR A 36 -3.00 11.09 11.69
N SER A 37 -3.25 10.05 12.50
CA SER A 37 -4.04 10.17 13.73
C SER A 37 -3.21 10.74 14.90
N ASP A 38 -3.90 11.25 15.92
CA ASP A 38 -3.25 11.81 17.12
C ASP A 38 -2.42 10.74 17.86
N GLU A 39 -2.86 9.49 17.81
CA GLU A 39 -2.17 8.34 18.41
C GLU A 39 -0.80 8.06 17.79
N ALA A 40 -0.59 8.48 16.53
CA ALA A 40 0.65 8.26 15.80
C ALA A 40 1.67 9.41 15.97
N THR A 41 1.39 10.44 16.78
CA THR A 41 2.22 11.67 16.86
C THR A 41 3.69 11.44 17.19
N ILE A 42 4.04 10.35 17.91
CA ILE A 42 5.43 10.03 18.27
C ILE A 42 6.18 9.28 17.16
N ILE A 43 5.47 8.76 16.17
CA ILE A 43 6.03 7.91 15.12
C ILE A 43 6.72 8.81 14.09
N ASN A 44 8.03 8.64 13.95
CA ASN A 44 8.83 9.34 12.96
C ASN A 44 9.94 8.40 12.45
N GLY A 45 10.40 8.63 11.21
CA GLY A 45 11.50 7.86 10.60
C GLY A 45 11.21 6.38 10.31
N ALA A 46 10.01 5.89 10.61
CA ALA A 46 9.64 4.49 10.40
C ALA A 46 9.27 4.18 8.94
N ALA A 47 9.73 3.02 8.46
CA ALA A 47 9.26 2.45 7.19
C ALA A 47 8.32 1.28 7.48
N ILE A 48 7.04 1.41 7.10
CA ILE A 48 6.01 0.38 7.37
C ILE A 48 5.74 -0.41 6.10
N PRO A 49 6.23 -1.66 5.95
CA PRO A 49 5.95 -2.45 4.77
C PRO A 49 4.46 -2.79 4.66
N VAL A 50 3.92 -2.76 3.44
CA VAL A 50 2.54 -3.19 3.14
C VAL A 50 2.60 -4.16 1.98
N TYR A 51 2.23 -5.42 2.23
CA TYR A 51 2.27 -6.48 1.23
C TYR A 51 0.85 -6.84 0.79
N GLY A 52 0.71 -7.21 -0.49
CA GLY A 52 -0.52 -7.81 -1.00
C GLY A 52 -0.73 -9.21 -0.41
N ARG A 53 -1.87 -9.83 -0.73
CA ARG A 53 -2.14 -11.22 -0.32
C ARG A 53 -1.22 -12.14 -1.14
N ALA A 54 -0.09 -12.52 -0.54
CA ALA A 54 0.82 -13.56 -1.04
C ALA A 54 0.56 -14.88 -0.32
#